data_AF-A0A1P8UZT6-F1
#
_entry.id   AF-A0A1P8UZT6-F1
#
_cell.length_a   1.000
_cell.length_b   1.000
_cell.length_c   1.000
_cell.angle_alpha   90.00
_cell.angle_beta   90.00
_cell.angle_gamma   90.00
#
_symmetry.space_group_name_H-M   'P 1'
#
loop_
_entity.id
_entity.type
_entity.pdbx_description
1 polymer ?
#
loop_
_entity_poly.entity_id
_entity_poly.type
_entity_poly.pdbx_seq_one_letter_code
_entity_poly.pdbx_strand_id
1 'polypeptide(L)'
;MLKKSLALLPLFATAGCLALPPQGTDAEDIAAFDEAVASVGCSLERESDYLPVELQTGLTREQIQQIAQYRIAGRQGVQTEAGGFRLTSGACAPVEEPATEVAEAG
;
A
#
# COMPACT_ATOMS: atom_id res chain seq x y z
N MET A 1 -42.88 11.85 38.58
CA MET A 1 -41.77 12.52 37.87
C MET A 1 -40.57 11.57 37.84
N LEU A 2 -40.44 10.71 36.82
CA LEU A 2 -39.17 10.05 36.49
C LEU A 2 -39.22 9.58 35.03
N LYS A 3 -38.74 10.46 34.14
CA LYS A 3 -38.58 10.18 32.70
C LYS A 3 -37.49 9.12 32.54
N LYS A 4 -37.89 7.85 32.35
CA LYS A 4 -36.97 6.79 31.89
C LYS A 4 -36.80 6.93 30.38
N SER A 5 -35.96 7.90 29.99
CA SER A 5 -35.50 8.00 28.61
C SER A 5 -34.49 6.88 28.36
N LEU A 6 -34.99 5.76 27.84
CA LEU A 6 -34.15 4.70 27.28
C LEU A 6 -33.65 5.21 25.92
N ALA A 7 -32.55 5.95 25.93
CA ALA A 7 -31.86 6.37 24.72
C ALA A 7 -31.14 5.15 24.12
N LEU A 8 -31.81 4.48 23.17
CA LEU A 8 -31.20 3.57 22.23
C LEU A 8 -30.27 4.39 21.32
N LEU A 9 -28.98 4.44 21.69
CA LEU A 9 -27.92 4.91 20.80
C LEU A 9 -27.80 3.95 19.62
N PRO A 10 -27.89 4.43 18.37
CA PRO A 10 -27.62 3.59 17.21
C PRO A 10 -26.14 3.26 17.23
N LEU A 11 -25.83 1.96 17.24
CA LEU A 11 -24.49 1.46 17.03
C LEU A 11 -24.10 1.83 15.59
N PHE A 12 -23.41 2.96 15.41
CA PHE A 12 -22.77 3.30 14.16
C PHE A 12 -21.66 2.28 13.93
N ALA A 13 -22.00 1.19 13.25
CA ALA A 13 -21.03 0.30 12.63
C ALA A 13 -20.31 1.13 11.56
N THR A 14 -19.22 1.78 11.96
CA THR A 14 -18.27 2.33 10.99
C THR A 14 -17.72 1.13 10.24
N ALA A 15 -18.26 0.89 9.05
CA ALA A 15 -17.68 -0.03 8.09
C ALA A 15 -16.34 0.58 7.67
N GLY A 16 -15.32 0.47 8.53
CA GLY A 16 -13.95 0.50 8.06
C GLY A 16 -13.86 -0.60 7.01
N CYS A 17 -13.62 -0.23 5.76
CA CYS A 17 -13.43 -1.19 4.69
C CYS A 17 -12.35 -2.17 5.16
N LEU A 18 -12.78 -3.37 5.57
CA LEU A 18 -11.89 -4.51 5.73
C LEU A 18 -11.43 -4.83 4.32
N ALA A 19 -10.35 -4.19 3.89
CA ALA A 19 -9.71 -4.46 2.62
C ALA A 19 -9.14 -5.88 2.73
N LEU A 20 -9.94 -6.85 2.33
CA LEU A 20 -9.57 -8.26 2.32
C LEU A 20 -8.38 -8.44 1.35
N PRO A 21 -7.38 -9.24 1.74
CA PRO A 21 -6.27 -9.55 0.84
C PRO A 21 -6.81 -10.21 -0.44
N PRO A 22 -6.10 -10.06 -1.57
CA PRO A 22 -6.44 -10.76 -2.80
C PRO A 22 -6.58 -12.28 -2.60
N GLN A 23 -7.37 -12.91 -3.48
CA GLN A 23 -7.57 -14.36 -3.41
C GLN A 23 -6.23 -15.10 -3.54
N GLY A 24 -6.05 -16.13 -2.71
CA GLY A 24 -4.82 -16.92 -2.69
C GLY A 24 -3.61 -16.16 -2.17
N THR A 25 -3.81 -15.07 -1.43
CA THR A 25 -2.75 -14.35 -0.71
C THR A 25 -3.19 -14.09 0.73
N ASP A 26 -2.24 -14.01 1.63
CA ASP A 26 -2.45 -13.62 3.02
C ASP A 26 -1.66 -12.35 3.40
N ALA A 27 -1.64 -12.02 4.69
CA ALA A 27 -0.95 -10.83 5.18
C ALA A 27 0.57 -10.98 5.10
N GLU A 28 1.10 -12.19 5.25
CA GLU A 28 2.53 -12.48 5.12
C GLU A 28 2.99 -12.32 3.67
N ASP A 29 2.20 -12.79 2.69
CA ASP A 29 2.47 -12.59 1.26
C ASP A 29 2.53 -11.10 0.90
N ILE A 30 1.59 -10.33 1.43
CA ILE A 30 1.48 -8.88 1.21
C ILE A 30 2.68 -8.14 1.82
N ALA A 31 3.18 -8.59 2.98
CA ALA A 31 4.39 -8.04 3.58
C ALA A 31 5.64 -8.41 2.78
N ALA A 32 5.77 -9.68 2.36
CA ALA A 32 6.88 -10.15 1.53
C ALA A 32 6.92 -9.42 0.18
N PHE A 33 5.76 -9.13 -0.41
CA PHE A 33 5.65 -8.30 -1.61
C PHE A 33 6.24 -6.89 -1.38
N ASP A 34 5.86 -6.20 -0.30
CA ASP A 34 6.37 -4.85 -0.01
C ASP A 34 7.89 -4.84 0.15
N GLU A 35 8.44 -5.82 0.88
CA GLU A 35 9.88 -5.97 1.08
C GLU A 35 10.61 -6.26 -0.23
N ALA A 36 10.09 -7.17 -1.05
CA ALA A 36 10.67 -7.51 -2.35
C ALA A 36 10.60 -6.35 -3.36
N VAL A 37 9.51 -5.57 -3.35
CA VAL A 37 9.39 -4.36 -4.18
C VAL A 37 10.39 -3.31 -3.72
N ALA A 38 10.58 -3.13 -2.41
CA ALA A 38 11.60 -2.24 -1.89
C ALA A 38 13.03 -2.69 -2.30
N SER A 39 13.30 -3.99 -2.33
CA SER A 39 14.62 -4.53 -2.70
C SER A 39 15.00 -4.29 -4.17
N VAL A 40 14.01 -4.15 -5.06
CA VAL A 40 14.23 -3.84 -6.49
C VAL A 40 14.10 -2.36 -6.84
N GLY A 41 13.94 -1.48 -5.85
CA GLY A 41 13.90 -0.03 -6.07
C GLY A 41 12.50 0.58 -6.13
N CYS A 42 11.52 -0.05 -5.49
CA CYS A 42 10.17 0.46 -5.23
C CYS A 42 9.19 0.54 -6.42
N SER A 43 9.65 0.25 -7.63
CA SER A 43 8.83 0.31 -8.85
C SER A 43 8.87 -1.01 -9.61
N LEU A 44 7.72 -1.40 -10.16
CA LEU A 44 7.54 -2.52 -11.08
C LEU A 44 7.03 -1.94 -12.40
N GLU A 45 7.91 -1.67 -13.36
CA GLU A 45 7.55 -1.04 -14.63
C GLU A 45 7.78 -1.96 -15.83
N ARG A 46 8.78 -2.84 -15.73
CA ARG A 46 9.17 -3.76 -16.79
C ARG A 46 9.28 -5.18 -16.25
N GLU A 47 9.26 -6.16 -17.14
CA GLU A 47 9.42 -7.58 -16.80
C GLU A 47 10.66 -7.88 -15.94
N SER A 48 11.74 -7.12 -16.13
CA SER A 48 12.97 -7.21 -15.32
C SER A 48 12.75 -6.97 -13.83
N ASP A 49 11.72 -6.21 -13.48
CA ASP A 49 11.45 -5.77 -12.11
C ASP A 49 10.55 -6.78 -11.39
N TYR A 50 9.64 -7.42 -12.13
CA TYR A 50 8.72 -8.43 -11.60
C TYR A 50 9.40 -9.77 -11.32
N LEU A 51 10.28 -10.24 -12.21
CA LEU A 51 10.93 -11.55 -12.05
C LEU A 51 11.65 -11.72 -10.70
N PRO A 52 12.45 -10.75 -10.21
CA PRO A 52 13.05 -10.86 -8.89
C PRO A 52 12.01 -10.88 -7.75
N VAL A 53 10.89 -10.18 -7.89
CA VAL A 53 9.83 -10.18 -6.87
C VAL A 53 9.13 -11.54 -6.81
N GLU A 54 8.82 -12.14 -7.96
CA GLU A 54 8.28 -13.51 -8.05
C GLU A 54 9.21 -14.51 -7.37
N LEU A 55 10.51 -14.42 -7.65
CA LEU A 55 11.51 -15.34 -7.09
C LEU A 55 11.68 -15.17 -5.57
N GLN A 56 11.65 -13.93 -5.06
CA GLN A 56 11.82 -13.65 -3.64
C GLN A 56 10.59 -14.08 -2.82
N THR A 57 9.40 -13.90 -3.37
CA THR A 57 8.13 -14.11 -2.66
C THR A 57 7.52 -15.49 -2.91
N GLY A 58 7.86 -16.14 -4.03
CA GLY A 58 7.18 -17.34 -4.51
C GLY A 58 5.79 -17.08 -5.11
N LEU A 59 5.37 -15.81 -5.21
CA LEU A 59 4.08 -15.42 -5.76
C LEU A 59 4.08 -15.49 -7.29
N THR A 60 2.92 -15.82 -7.85
CA THR A 60 2.71 -15.75 -9.30
C THR A 60 2.60 -14.30 -9.77
N ARG A 61 2.84 -14.09 -11.07
CA ARG A 61 2.64 -12.78 -11.71
C ARG A 61 1.25 -12.20 -11.44
N GLU A 62 0.22 -13.04 -11.50
CA GLU A 62 -1.16 -12.62 -11.25
C GLU A 62 -1.34 -12.14 -9.81
N GLN A 63 -0.86 -12.90 -8.82
CA GLN A 63 -0.93 -12.51 -7.41
C GLN A 63 -0.18 -11.19 -7.16
N ILE A 64 1.01 -11.01 -7.73
CA ILE A 64 1.76 -9.75 -7.65
C ILE A 64 0.94 -8.58 -8.20
N GLN A 65 0.32 -8.73 -9.37
CA GLN A 65 -0.52 -7.68 -9.93
C GLN A 65 -1.75 -7.40 -9.05
N GLN A 66 -2.39 -8.43 -8.49
CA GLN A 66 -3.51 -8.24 -7.58
C GLN A 66 -3.10 -7.52 -6.29
N ILE A 67 -1.94 -7.84 -5.71
CA ILE A 67 -1.41 -7.14 -4.53
C ILE A 67 -1.06 -5.69 -4.89
N ALA A 68 -0.46 -5.43 -6.06
CA ALA A 68 -0.21 -4.06 -6.52
C ALA A 68 -1.50 -3.24 -6.61
N GLN A 69 -2.56 -3.81 -7.20
CA GLN A 69 -3.88 -3.16 -7.26
C GLN A 69 -4.49 -2.97 -5.86
N TYR A 70 -4.32 -3.94 -4.97
CA TYR A 70 -4.73 -3.84 -3.56
C TYR A 70 -4.03 -2.66 -2.86
N ARG A 71 -2.71 -2.50 -3.06
CA ARG A 71 -1.94 -1.36 -2.52
C ARG A 71 -2.40 -0.02 -3.10
N ILE A 72 -2.70 0.04 -4.39
CA ILE A 72 -3.25 1.26 -5.03
C ILE A 72 -4.61 1.62 -4.40
N ALA A 73 -5.52 0.66 -4.25
CA ALA A 73 -6.81 0.88 -3.62
C ALA A 73 -6.67 1.35 -2.16
N GLY A 74 -5.65 0.83 -1.45
CA GLY A 74 -5.26 1.24 -0.11
C GLY A 74 -4.51 2.58 -0.02
N ARG A 75 -4.27 3.27 -1.13
CA ARG A 75 -3.45 4.50 -1.21
C ARG A 75 -2.01 4.30 -0.71
N GLN A 76 -1.49 3.09 -0.84
CA GLN A 76 -0.14 2.68 -0.47
C GLN A 76 0.76 2.46 -1.68
N GLY A 77 0.23 2.65 -2.88
CA GLY A 77 1.00 2.72 -4.11
C GLY A 77 0.22 3.47 -5.19
N VAL A 78 0.87 3.68 -6.32
CA VAL A 78 0.31 4.40 -7.47
C VAL A 78 0.60 3.65 -8.76
N GLN A 79 -0.28 3.82 -9.75
CA GLN A 79 0.02 3.40 -11.11
C GLN A 79 1.02 4.41 -11.72
N THR A 80 2.05 3.90 -12.39
CA THR A 80 3.05 4.76 -13.06
C THR A 80 2.56 5.17 -14.45
N GLU A 81 3.14 6.22 -15.02
CA GLU A 81 2.80 6.68 -16.38
C GLU A 81 3.12 5.64 -17.45
N ALA A 82 4.10 4.76 -17.19
CA ALA A 82 4.43 3.62 -18.02
C ALA A 82 3.41 2.46 -17.92
N GLY A 83 2.38 2.59 -17.08
CA GLY A 83 1.38 1.56 -16.80
C GLY A 83 1.81 0.53 -15.74
N GLY A 84 2.92 0.78 -15.05
CA GLY A 84 3.44 -0.07 -13.97
C GLY A 84 2.88 0.28 -12.60
N PHE A 85 3.56 -0.18 -11.55
CA PHE A 85 3.22 0.07 -10.16
C PHE A 85 4.42 0.70 -9.42
N ARG A 86 4.16 1.66 -8.53
CA ARG A 86 5.13 2.14 -7.56
C ARG A 86 4.57 2.06 -6.15
N LEU A 87 5.31 1.42 -5.24
CA LEU A 87 5.00 1.42 -3.82
C LEU A 87 5.36 2.79 -3.23
N THR A 88 4.48 3.34 -2.38
CA THR A 88 4.65 4.67 -1.76
C THR A 88 4.54 4.62 -0.24
N SER A 89 4.63 3.43 0.35
CA SER A 89 4.57 3.18 1.79
C SER A 89 5.81 2.44 2.28
N GLY A 90 5.96 2.36 3.60
CA GLY A 90 7.07 1.64 4.23
C GLY A 90 8.43 2.20 3.80
N ALA A 91 9.35 1.32 3.43
CA ALA A 91 10.68 1.70 2.94
C ALA A 91 10.65 2.51 1.62
N CYS A 92 9.52 2.50 0.90
CA CYS A 92 9.33 3.21 -0.36
C CYS A 92 8.58 4.55 -0.20
N ALA A 93 8.31 4.97 1.04
CA ALA A 93 7.72 6.27 1.31
C ALA A 93 8.66 7.41 0.84
N PRO A 94 8.12 8.53 0.31
CA PRO A 94 8.93 9.70 0.00
C PRO A 94 9.63 10.21 1.25
N VAL A 95 10.95 10.45 1.16
CA VAL A 95 11.67 11.19 2.19
C VAL A 95 11.48 12.67 1.87
N GLU A 96 10.73 13.39 2.71
CA GLU A 96 10.75 14.86 2.66
C GLU A 96 12.14 15.32 3.10
N GLU A 97 13.00 15.66 2.14
CA GLU A 97 14.18 16.46 2.41
C GLU A 97 13.71 17.82 2.94
N PRO A 98 14.06 18.21 4.18
CA PRO A 98 13.65 19.49 4.71
C PRO A 98 14.24 20.57 3.82
N ALA A 99 13.36 21.39 3.25
CA ALA A 99 13.73 22.53 2.41
C ALA A 99 14.84 23.31 3.11
N THR A 100 16.06 23.21 2.57
CA THR A 100 17.19 23.95 3.12
C THR A 100 16.86 25.42 2.91
N GLU A 101 16.61 26.10 4.02
CA GLU A 101 16.43 27.53 4.14
C GLU A 101 17.67 28.21 3.55
N VAL A 102 17.65 28.49 2.24
CA VAL A 102 18.51 29.49 1.60
C VAL A 102 18.03 30.85 2.10
N ALA A 103 18.40 31.15 3.34
CA ALA A 103 18.55 32.53 3.80
C ALA A 103 19.80 33.09 3.10
N GLU A 104 19.59 33.63 1.89
CA GLU A 104 20.56 34.53 1.27
C GLU A 104 20.76 35.74 2.19
N ALA A 105 21.91 35.77 2.86
CA ALA A 105 22.56 36.99 3.26
C ALA A 105 23.40 37.46 2.06
N GLY A 106 22.95 38.52 1.40
CA GLY A 106 23.65 39.21 0.31
C GLY A 106 23.12 40.61 0.11
#